data_AF-A0A9N9AUN8-F1
#
_entry.id   AF-A0A9N9AUN8-F1
#
_cell.length_a   1.000
_cell.length_b   1.000
_cell.length_c   1.000
_cell.angle_alpha   90.00
_cell.angle_beta   90.00
_cell.angle_gamma   90.00
#
_symmetry.space_group_name_H-M   'P 1'
#
loop_
_entity.id
_entity.type
_entity.pdbx_description
1 polymer ?
#
loop_
_entity_poly.entity_id
_entity_poly.type
_entity_poly.pdbx_seq_one_letter_code
_entity_poly.pdbx_strand_id
1 'polypeptide(L)'
;MESKTRNLDQITSLIGKYLLTGWVLTDKVCETPTCEIPLLRSKDSSVWFCVFCNELEKSRVTSPPPQLEIEQQQISTDMEINENDIQDILTKAASQLISKYLLMGWALIDEICHNDKCFDVLEIKDICDTIKSCAQALESVMSLERKM
;
A
#
# COMPACT_ATOMS: atom_id res chain seq x y z
N MET A 1 -20.51 11.52 27.37
CA MET A 1 -21.31 11.18 26.18
C MET A 1 -20.41 11.24 24.94
N GLU A 2 -19.33 10.47 24.88
CA GLU A 2 -18.22 10.75 23.94
C GLU A 2 -17.89 9.59 22.98
N SER A 3 -18.54 8.44 23.15
CA SER A 3 -18.26 7.22 22.40
C SER A 3 -19.07 7.09 21.11
N LYS A 4 -20.19 7.84 20.97
CA LYS A 4 -21.10 7.72 19.81
C LYS A 4 -20.59 8.47 18.57
N THR A 5 -19.87 9.58 18.78
CA THR A 5 -19.40 10.45 17.68
C THR A 5 -18.22 9.84 16.92
N ARG A 6 -17.25 9.22 17.61
CA ARG A 6 -16.04 8.65 16.99
C ARG A 6 -16.33 7.51 16.00
N ASN A 7 -17.44 6.80 16.19
CA ASN A 7 -17.83 5.70 15.31
C ASN A 7 -18.54 6.19 14.03
N LEU A 8 -19.25 7.32 14.11
CA LEU A 8 -19.93 7.89 12.95
C LEU A 8 -18.92 8.37 11.90
N ASP A 9 -17.86 9.07 12.31
CA ASP A 9 -16.83 9.57 11.40
C ASP A 9 -16.20 8.44 10.57
N GLN A 10 -15.93 7.30 11.22
CA GLN A 10 -15.42 6.10 10.56
C GLN A 10 -16.43 5.51 9.56
N ILE A 11 -17.71 5.47 9.93
CA ILE A 11 -18.77 5.01 9.02
C ILE A 11 -18.88 5.92 7.81
N THR A 12 -18.91 7.25 8.00
CA THR A 12 -18.97 8.21 6.88
C THR A 12 -17.74 8.12 5.98
N SER A 13 -16.56 7.91 6.54
CA SER A 13 -15.33 7.70 5.76
C SER A 13 -15.41 6.42 4.91
N LEU A 14 -15.91 5.32 5.49
CA LEU A 14 -16.16 4.07 4.76
C LEU A 14 -17.19 4.23 3.65
N ILE A 15 -18.30 4.94 3.92
CA ILE A 15 -19.29 5.27 2.89
C ILE A 15 -18.61 6.03 1.76
N GLY A 16 -17.84 7.07 2.08
CA GLY A 16 -17.08 7.85 1.09
C GLY A 16 -16.17 6.98 0.22
N LYS A 17 -15.43 6.04 0.82
CA LYS A 17 -14.57 5.08 0.10
C LYS A 17 -15.37 4.20 -0.87
N TYR A 18 -16.54 3.69 -0.47
CA TYR A 18 -17.39 2.89 -1.35
C TYR A 18 -17.97 3.73 -2.51
N LEU A 19 -18.35 4.99 -2.26
CA LEU A 19 -18.83 5.88 -3.32
C LEU A 19 -17.74 6.19 -4.35
N LEU A 20 -16.52 6.47 -3.91
CA LEU A 20 -15.38 6.71 -4.78
C LEU A 20 -14.99 5.49 -5.63
N THR A 21 -15.33 4.27 -5.17
CA THR A 21 -15.11 3.02 -5.92
C THR A 21 -16.29 2.65 -6.83
N GLY A 22 -17.32 3.51 -6.92
CA GLY A 22 -18.44 3.34 -7.85
C GLY A 22 -19.66 2.62 -7.27
N TRP A 23 -19.74 2.46 -5.95
CA TRP A 23 -20.97 2.03 -5.29
C TRP A 23 -21.98 3.18 -5.22
N VAL A 24 -23.25 2.82 -5.11
CA VAL A 24 -24.36 3.77 -5.12
C VAL A 24 -24.99 3.82 -3.73
N LEU A 25 -25.02 5.01 -3.12
CA LEU A 25 -25.79 5.24 -1.91
C LEU A 25 -27.28 5.18 -2.26
N THR A 26 -28.07 4.48 -1.45
CA THR A 26 -29.51 4.32 -1.69
C THR A 26 -30.34 5.13 -0.70
N ASP A 27 -31.63 5.26 -0.99
CA ASP A 27 -32.63 5.87 -0.10
C ASP A 27 -33.12 4.89 1.00
N LYS A 28 -32.64 3.64 0.99
CA LYS A 28 -33.02 2.61 1.96
C LYS A 28 -32.06 2.60 3.14
N VAL A 29 -32.61 2.40 4.33
CA VAL A 29 -31.84 2.27 5.58
C VAL A 29 -31.68 0.79 5.94
N CYS A 30 -30.66 0.49 6.74
CA CYS A 30 -30.43 -0.86 7.25
C CYS A 30 -31.62 -1.36 8.08
N GLU A 31 -31.99 -2.62 7.90
CA GLU A 31 -33.09 -3.27 8.64
C GLU A 31 -32.68 -3.75 10.05
N THR A 32 -31.38 -3.70 10.38
CA THR A 32 -30.89 -4.13 11.68
C THR A 32 -31.46 -3.22 12.77
N PRO A 33 -32.11 -3.77 13.82
CA PRO A 33 -32.64 -2.95 14.91
C PRO A 33 -31.48 -2.16 15.53
N THR A 34 -31.68 -0.85 15.71
CA THR A 34 -30.67 0.13 16.17
C THR A 34 -29.62 0.60 15.15
N CYS A 35 -29.69 0.16 13.88
CA CYS A 35 -28.86 0.69 12.80
C CYS A 35 -29.67 1.60 11.87
N GLU A 36 -29.27 2.86 11.75
CA GLU A 36 -29.92 3.86 10.90
C GLU A 36 -29.04 4.25 9.70
N ILE A 37 -28.06 3.41 9.36
CA ILE A 37 -27.10 3.67 8.28
C ILE A 37 -27.73 3.32 6.92
N PRO A 38 -27.61 4.19 5.90
CA PRO A 38 -28.09 3.90 4.55
C PRO A 38 -27.41 2.68 3.93
N LEU A 39 -28.16 1.94 3.10
CA LEU A 39 -27.63 0.84 2.31
C LEU A 39 -26.86 1.37 1.10
N LEU A 40 -25.75 0.70 0.80
CA LEU A 40 -25.02 0.84 -0.45
C LEU A 40 -25.37 -0.33 -1.37
N ARG A 41 -25.47 -0.04 -2.66
CA ARG A 41 -25.63 -1.08 -3.69
C ARG A 41 -24.55 -1.02 -4.75
N SER A 42 -24.28 -2.16 -5.36
CA SER A 42 -23.41 -2.22 -6.54
C SER A 42 -24.07 -1.50 -7.73
N LYS A 43 -23.29 -1.10 -8.74
CA LYS A 43 -23.79 -0.36 -9.90
C LYS A 43 -24.89 -1.10 -10.65
N ASP A 44 -24.73 -2.41 -10.80
CA ASP A 44 -25.68 -3.36 -11.38
C ASP A 44 -26.83 -3.76 -10.42
N SER A 45 -26.83 -3.27 -9.18
CA SER A 45 -27.82 -3.56 -8.13
C SER A 45 -27.89 -5.01 -7.67
N SER A 46 -26.87 -5.82 -7.97
CA SER A 46 -26.80 -7.23 -7.56
C SER A 46 -26.50 -7.40 -6.08
N VAL A 47 -25.74 -6.47 -5.47
CA VAL A 47 -25.32 -6.53 -4.07
C VAL A 47 -25.82 -5.31 -3.32
N TRP A 48 -26.40 -5.53 -2.14
CA TRP A 48 -26.90 -4.50 -1.23
C TRP A 48 -26.39 -4.78 0.18
N PHE A 49 -25.80 -3.79 0.85
CA PHE A 49 -25.32 -3.99 2.22
C PHE A 49 -25.20 -2.69 3.01
N CYS A 50 -25.20 -2.84 4.34
CA CYS A 50 -24.86 -1.78 5.28
C CYS A 50 -23.37 -1.86 5.63
N VAL A 51 -22.62 -0.77 5.45
CA VAL A 51 -21.18 -0.74 5.74
C VAL A 51 -20.86 -1.01 7.20
N PHE A 52 -21.72 -0.56 8.13
CA PHE A 52 -21.51 -0.73 9.56
C PHE A 52 -21.73 -2.17 10.00
N CYS A 53 -22.88 -2.75 9.66
CA CYS A 53 -23.22 -4.11 10.06
C CYS A 53 -22.29 -5.14 9.41
N ASN A 54 -21.90 -4.93 8.14
CA ASN A 54 -20.96 -5.81 7.44
C ASN A 54 -19.57 -5.84 8.10
N GLU A 55 -19.09 -4.70 8.61
CA GLU A 55 -17.80 -4.65 9.32
C GLU A 55 -17.88 -5.35 10.69
N LEU A 56 -19.02 -5.23 11.38
CA LEU A 56 -19.29 -5.96 12.61
C LEU A 56 -19.44 -7.47 12.39
N GLU A 57 -19.86 -7.91 11.21
CA GLU A 57 -19.88 -9.34 10.87
C GLU A 57 -18.48 -9.84 10.55
N LYS A 58 -17.72 -9.15 9.69
CA LYS A 58 -16.33 -9.54 9.39
C LYS A 58 -15.46 -9.66 10.63
N SER A 59 -15.63 -8.77 11.61
CA SER A 59 -14.91 -8.88 12.90
C SER A 59 -15.36 -10.05 13.77
N ARG A 60 -16.64 -10.48 13.64
CA ARG A 60 -17.21 -11.64 14.35
C ARG A 60 -16.92 -12.99 13.69
N VAL A 61 -16.64 -13.03 12.39
CA VAL A 61 -16.24 -14.26 11.68
C VAL A 61 -14.76 -14.61 11.89
N THR A 62 -14.08 -14.03 12.88
CA THR A 62 -12.73 -14.46 13.31
C THR A 62 -12.75 -15.75 14.16
N SER A 63 -13.56 -16.73 13.77
CA SER A 63 -13.37 -18.16 14.07
C SER A 63 -12.77 -18.82 12.81
N PRO A 64 -11.90 -19.84 12.93
CA PRO A 64 -10.77 -20.07 12.02
C PRO A 64 -11.17 -20.04 10.53
N PRO A 65 -10.40 -19.34 9.67
CA PRO A 65 -10.83 -19.01 8.32
C PRO A 65 -10.90 -20.26 7.42
N PRO A 66 -11.90 -20.39 6.53
CA PRO A 66 -11.72 -21.10 5.26
C PRO A 66 -10.57 -20.42 4.53
N GLN A 67 -9.52 -21.18 4.22
CA GLN A 67 -8.34 -20.71 3.53
C GLN A 67 -8.75 -20.18 2.15
N LEU A 68 -8.85 -18.85 2.02
CA LEU A 68 -8.63 -18.20 0.74
C LEU A 68 -7.14 -18.35 0.48
N GLU A 69 -6.81 -19.26 -0.42
CA GLU A 69 -5.49 -19.41 -1.01
C GLU A 69 -5.12 -18.07 -1.64
N ILE A 70 -4.43 -17.26 -0.86
CA ILE A 70 -3.50 -16.29 -1.43
C ILE A 70 -2.50 -17.18 -2.16
N GLU A 71 -2.65 -17.31 -3.47
CA GLU A 71 -1.56 -17.71 -4.33
C GLU A 71 -0.42 -16.74 -4.04
N GLN A 72 0.45 -17.17 -3.14
CA GLN A 72 1.79 -16.68 -2.99
C GLN A 72 2.43 -16.95 -4.36
N GLN A 73 2.33 -15.98 -5.27
CA GLN A 73 3.15 -16.00 -6.47
C GLN A 73 4.59 -15.95 -5.96
N GLN A 74 5.18 -17.14 -6.01
CA GLN A 74 6.53 -17.44 -5.58
C GLN A 74 7.46 -16.50 -6.33
N ILE A 75 8.10 -15.60 -5.60
CA ILE A 75 9.31 -14.93 -6.07
C ILE A 75 10.35 -16.04 -6.18
N SER A 76 10.46 -16.61 -7.37
CA SER A 76 11.59 -17.44 -7.77
C SER A 76 12.83 -16.56 -7.80
N THR A 77 13.69 -16.70 -6.80
CA THR A 77 14.98 -15.99 -6.68
C THR A 77 16.05 -16.48 -7.66
N ASP A 78 15.66 -16.97 -8.83
CA ASP A 78 16.58 -17.36 -9.90
C ASP A 78 16.08 -16.74 -11.21
N MET A 79 16.37 -15.46 -11.40
CA MET A 79 16.24 -14.82 -12.70
C MET A 79 17.46 -13.96 -12.93
N GLU A 80 18.22 -14.24 -13.98
CA GLU A 80 19.27 -13.35 -14.47
C GLU A 80 18.60 -12.01 -14.82
N ILE A 81 18.81 -11.02 -13.96
CA ILE A 81 18.11 -9.74 -14.03
C ILE A 81 18.71 -8.93 -15.18
N ASN A 82 17.92 -8.72 -16.24
CA ASN A 82 18.27 -7.77 -17.29
C ASN A 82 18.04 -6.34 -16.78
N GLU A 83 18.80 -5.37 -17.28
CA GLU A 83 18.73 -3.96 -16.85
C GLU A 83 17.33 -3.36 -17.02
N ASN A 84 16.56 -3.87 -17.99
CA ASN A 84 15.17 -3.50 -18.25
C ASN A 84 14.16 -4.07 -17.22
N ASP A 85 14.49 -5.19 -16.56
CA ASP A 85 13.57 -5.86 -15.62
C ASP A 85 13.59 -5.18 -14.23
N ILE A 86 14.68 -4.46 -13.91
CA ILE A 86 14.82 -3.71 -12.67
C ILE A 86 13.74 -2.63 -12.58
N GLN A 87 13.53 -1.86 -13.65
CA GLN A 87 12.56 -0.76 -13.66
C GLN A 87 11.13 -1.22 -13.38
N ASP A 88 10.76 -2.39 -13.91
CA ASP A 88 9.45 -3.00 -13.71
C ASP A 88 9.27 -3.49 -12.27
N ILE A 89 10.30 -4.12 -11.68
CA ILE A 89 10.29 -4.57 -10.27
C ILE A 89 10.09 -3.37 -9.32
N LEU A 90 10.77 -2.26 -9.58
CA LEU A 90 10.67 -1.06 -8.74
C LEU A 90 9.31 -0.38 -8.84
N THR A 91 8.77 -0.29 -10.06
CA THR A 91 7.42 0.23 -10.30
C THR A 91 6.37 -0.61 -9.57
N LYS A 92 6.53 -1.93 -9.62
CA LYS A 92 5.67 -2.88 -8.88
C LYS A 92 5.77 -2.67 -7.37
N ALA A 93 6.97 -2.57 -6.81
CA ALA A 93 7.16 -2.33 -5.38
C ALA A 93 6.55 -0.99 -4.91
N ALA A 94 6.74 0.08 -5.69
CA ALA A 94 6.16 1.39 -5.38
C ALA A 94 4.63 1.34 -5.39
N SER A 95 4.02 0.71 -6.40
CA SER A 95 2.56 0.59 -6.49
C SER A 95 1.95 -0.22 -5.32
N GLN A 96 2.64 -1.26 -4.85
CA GLN A 96 2.22 -2.04 -3.68
C GLN A 96 2.25 -1.20 -2.39
N LEU A 97 3.29 -0.40 -2.18
CA LEU A 97 3.38 0.49 -1.02
C LEU A 97 2.31 1.58 -1.06
N ILE A 98 2.10 2.20 -2.23
CA ILE A 98 1.02 3.18 -2.41
C ILE A 98 -0.32 2.56 -2.03
N SER A 99 -0.64 1.38 -2.58
CA SER A 99 -1.87 0.64 -2.25
C SER A 99 -2.00 0.40 -0.74
N LYS A 100 -0.92 -0.03 -0.08
CA LYS A 100 -0.89 -0.24 1.38
C LYS A 100 -1.24 1.03 2.17
N TYR A 101 -0.64 2.18 1.84
CA TYR A 101 -0.90 3.43 2.56
C TYR A 101 -2.31 3.98 2.28
N LEU A 102 -2.83 3.83 1.05
CA LEU A 102 -4.22 4.16 0.73
C LEU A 102 -5.21 3.32 1.56
N LEU A 103 -4.92 2.03 1.76
CA LEU A 103 -5.75 1.17 2.62
C LEU A 103 -5.70 1.56 4.09
N MET A 104 -4.59 2.15 4.55
CA MET A 104 -4.46 2.73 5.88
C MET A 104 -5.11 4.13 6.01
N GLY A 105 -5.73 4.64 4.96
CA GLY A 105 -6.48 5.90 4.97
C GLY A 105 -5.66 7.14 4.63
N TRP A 106 -4.46 6.98 4.06
CA TRP A 106 -3.64 8.09 3.57
C TRP A 106 -4.17 8.56 2.21
N ALA A 107 -4.05 9.84 1.90
CA ALA A 107 -4.47 10.41 0.62
C ALA A 107 -3.26 10.59 -0.32
N LEU A 108 -3.47 10.31 -1.61
CA LEU A 108 -2.50 10.66 -2.64
C LEU A 108 -2.57 12.17 -2.88
N ILE A 109 -1.41 12.82 -2.96
CA ILE A 109 -1.28 14.23 -3.33
C ILE A 109 -0.99 14.35 -4.83
N ASP A 110 -1.48 15.41 -5.46
CA ASP A 110 -1.22 15.75 -6.86
C ASP A 110 0.13 16.48 -7.02
N GLU A 111 1.11 16.08 -6.21
CA GLU A 111 2.48 16.54 -6.31
C GLU A 111 3.35 15.35 -6.67
N ILE A 112 3.99 15.44 -7.83
CA ILE A 112 4.93 14.42 -8.28
C ILE A 112 6.23 14.59 -7.46
N CYS A 113 6.82 13.47 -7.05
CA CYS A 113 8.16 13.47 -6.48
C CYS A 113 9.14 14.09 -7.49
N HIS A 114 9.59 15.32 -7.25
CA HIS A 114 10.58 16.03 -8.08
C HIS A 114 12.02 15.59 -7.78
N ASN A 115 12.20 14.49 -7.06
CA ASN A 115 13.50 13.91 -6.82
C ASN A 115 13.85 13.02 -8.01
N ASP A 116 14.91 13.36 -8.75
CA ASP A 116 15.39 12.54 -9.87
C ASP A 116 15.82 11.13 -9.43
N LYS A 117 15.98 10.91 -8.11
CA LYS A 117 16.22 9.59 -7.50
C LYS A 117 14.94 8.73 -7.33
N CYS A 118 13.73 9.24 -7.62
CA CYS A 118 12.47 8.48 -7.53
C CYS A 118 12.31 7.41 -8.64
N PHE A 119 13.24 7.31 -9.59
CA PHE A 119 13.32 6.25 -10.60
C PHE A 119 14.66 5.50 -10.66
N ASP A 120 15.60 5.81 -9.75
CA ASP A 120 16.92 5.19 -9.75
C ASP A 120 17.08 4.47 -8.41
N VAL A 121 16.86 3.14 -8.38
CA VAL A 121 17.45 2.33 -7.30
C VAL A 121 18.95 2.29 -7.50
N LEU A 122 19.57 3.37 -7.06
CA LEU A 122 21.01 3.57 -7.01
C LEU A 122 21.38 4.24 -5.70
N GLU A 123 20.71 3.86 -4.60
CA GLU A 123 21.19 4.13 -3.23
C GLU A 123 22.31 3.17 -2.78
N ILE A 124 22.91 2.44 -3.72
CA ILE A 124 24.18 1.74 -3.57
C ILE A 124 25.32 2.53 -4.21
N LYS A 125 25.04 3.50 -5.11
CA LYS A 125 26.08 4.22 -5.87
C LYS A 125 26.90 5.16 -4.99
N ASP A 126 26.26 5.95 -4.13
CA ASP A 126 26.96 6.90 -3.24
C ASP A 126 27.87 6.16 -2.25
N ILE A 127 27.42 5.01 -1.74
CA ILE A 127 28.21 4.15 -0.85
C ILE A 127 29.36 3.48 -1.62
N CYS A 128 29.12 2.97 -2.83
CA CYS A 128 30.15 2.34 -3.66
C CYS A 128 31.19 3.34 -4.19
N ASP A 129 30.80 4.54 -4.61
CA ASP A 129 31.71 5.58 -5.08
C ASP A 129 32.58 6.11 -3.93
N THR A 130 31.99 6.24 -2.73
CA THR A 130 32.74 6.58 -1.52
C THR A 130 33.74 5.47 -1.17
N ILE A 131 33.33 4.19 -1.16
CA ILE A 131 34.22 3.05 -0.89
C ILE A 131 35.34 2.94 -1.95
N LYS A 132 35.03 3.18 -3.23
CA LYS A 132 35.99 3.12 -4.34
C LYS A 132 37.04 4.23 -4.25
N SER A 133 36.62 5.45 -3.90
CA SER A 133 37.55 6.56 -3.64
C SER A 133 38.46 6.29 -2.45
N CYS A 134 37.93 5.71 -1.37
CA CYS A 134 38.70 5.33 -0.19
C CYS A 134 39.72 4.22 -0.49
N ALA A 135 39.35 3.19 -1.27
CA ALA A 135 40.27 2.13 -1.69
C ALA A 135 41.43 2.67 -2.55
N GLN A 136 41.15 3.56 -3.52
CA GLN A 136 42.18 4.18 -4.36
C GLN A 136 43.14 5.07 -3.57
N ALA A 137 42.62 5.81 -2.58
CA ALA A 137 43.45 6.61 -1.68
C ALA A 137 44.35 5.71 -0.82
N LEU A 138 43.82 4.59 -0.30
CA LEU A 138 44.59 3.64 0.51
C LEU A 138 45.72 2.98 -0.29
N GLU A 139 45.47 2.55 -1.52
CA GLU A 139 46.50 1.98 -2.40
C GLU A 139 47.61 2.98 -2.73
N SER A 140 47.23 4.25 -2.92
CA SER A 140 48.19 5.33 -3.17
C SER A 140 49.09 5.59 -1.95
N VAL A 141 48.54 5.53 -0.74
CA VAL A 141 49.30 5.68 0.51
C VAL A 141 50.21 4.46 0.74
N MET A 142 49.70 3.24 0.54
CA MET A 142 50.49 2.00 0.68
C MET A 142 51.59 1.86 -0.39
N SER A 143 51.47 2.54 -1.54
CA SER A 143 52.50 2.59 -2.58
C SER A 143 53.64 3.55 -2.22
N LEU A 144 53.35 4.62 -1.47
CA LEU A 144 54.34 5.57 -0.99
C LEU A 144 55.16 5.01 0.17
N GLU A 145 54.53 4.27 1.09
CA GLU A 145 55.22 3.61 2.21
C GLU A 145 56.19 2.50 1.75
N ARG A 146 56.01 1.93 0.56
CA ARG A 146 56.94 0.94 -0.02
C ARG A 146 58.15 1.56 -0.72
N LYS A 147 58.20 2.89 -0.88
CA LYS A 147 59.28 3.63 -1.55
C LYS A 147 60.17 4.43 -0.59
N MET A 148 59.88 4.38 0.72
CA MET A 148 60.80 4.76 1.80
C MET A 148 61.44 3.50 2.39
#